data_AF-A0A970YG14-F1
#
_entry.id   AF-A0A970YG14-F1
#
_cell.length_a   1.000
_cell.length_b   1.000
_cell.length_c   1.000
_cell.angle_alpha   90.00
_cell.angle_beta   90.00
_cell.angle_gamma   90.00
#
_symmetry.space_group_name_H-M   'P 1'
#
loop_
_entity.id
_entity.type
_entity.pdbx_description
1 polymer ?
#
loop_
_entity_poly.entity_id
_entity_poly.type
_entity_poly.pdbx_seq_one_letter_code
_entity_poly.pdbx_strand_id
1 'polypeptide(L)'
;MSQHTGTIRDMGLLDLSSAQSAEDLSGITSIHDVGAIIIPEDLMSALIRIDIHDVGSVVPIPRGANVSLHMGQTRLTGEALAAGPEDTVLVLVGQTLITSPVQTVGYQALHVIGQLLAPRGSEGVLTAKIAKLTGQAVYLTGMEHARFIMGKERIGRAFLELLTHPTPLVVVGKLTIEEGTPADLLREKVPEIALLGKIQAPEELVPLLQVLTVEKQGVIEAL
;
A
#
# COMPACT_ATOMS: atom_id res chain seq x y z
N MET A 1 -26.96 3.83 -14.54
CA MET A 1 -27.35 2.41 -14.38
C MET A 1 -26.07 1.62 -14.17
N SER A 2 -25.80 1.20 -12.93
CA SER A 2 -24.67 0.31 -12.64
C SER A 2 -24.93 -1.05 -13.30
N GLN A 3 -23.91 -1.63 -13.95
CA GLN A 3 -24.02 -2.82 -14.80
C GLN A 3 -24.00 -4.15 -14.01
N HIS A 4 -24.23 -4.13 -12.70
CA HIS A 4 -23.99 -5.29 -11.84
C HIS A 4 -25.30 -5.95 -11.44
N THR A 5 -25.53 -7.16 -11.96
CA THR A 5 -26.69 -8.00 -11.61
C THR A 5 -26.22 -9.43 -11.31
N GLY A 6 -26.92 -10.13 -10.42
CA GLY A 6 -26.58 -11.46 -9.96
C GLY A 6 -25.42 -11.48 -8.97
N THR A 7 -24.59 -12.52 -9.05
CA THR A 7 -23.41 -12.70 -8.20
C THR A 7 -22.20 -11.98 -8.78
N ILE A 8 -21.57 -11.13 -7.98
CA ILE A 8 -20.28 -10.48 -8.28
C ILE A 8 -19.18 -11.28 -7.59
N ARG A 9 -18.10 -11.61 -8.32
CA ARG A 9 -16.98 -12.34 -7.75
C ARG A 9 -15.63 -12.03 -8.38
N ASP A 10 -14.56 -12.38 -7.66
CA ASP A 10 -13.17 -12.38 -8.13
C ASP A 10 -12.69 -10.99 -8.59
N MET A 11 -13.00 -9.94 -7.81
CA MET A 11 -12.65 -8.56 -8.16
C MET A 11 -11.66 -7.95 -7.18
N GLY A 12 -10.61 -7.30 -7.66
CA GLY A 12 -9.73 -6.50 -6.79
C GLY A 12 -10.46 -5.30 -6.16
N LEU A 13 -11.41 -4.73 -6.89
CA LEU A 13 -12.27 -3.65 -6.43
C LEU A 13 -13.63 -3.73 -7.12
N LEU A 14 -14.68 -3.52 -6.34
CA LEU A 14 -16.02 -3.23 -6.83
C LEU A 14 -16.35 -1.75 -6.56
N ASP A 15 -16.47 -0.96 -7.64
CA ASP A 15 -16.81 0.46 -7.54
C ASP A 15 -18.33 0.69 -7.72
N LEU A 16 -19.01 0.98 -6.62
CA LEU A 16 -20.43 1.34 -6.56
C LEU A 16 -20.63 2.84 -6.30
N SER A 17 -19.58 3.67 -6.39
CA SER A 17 -19.63 5.12 -6.13
C SER A 17 -20.68 5.86 -6.96
N SER A 18 -21.01 5.34 -8.14
CA SER A 18 -21.99 5.92 -9.06
C SER A 18 -23.45 5.55 -8.74
N ALA A 19 -23.70 4.62 -7.81
CA ALA A 19 -25.05 4.24 -7.40
C ALA A 19 -25.78 5.42 -6.74
N GLN A 20 -27.04 5.65 -7.12
CA GLN A 20 -27.85 6.79 -6.67
C GLN A 20 -28.91 6.36 -5.67
N SER A 21 -29.40 5.12 -5.74
CA SER A 21 -30.41 4.59 -4.82
C SER A 21 -30.14 3.14 -4.44
N ALA A 22 -30.88 2.64 -3.45
CA ALA A 22 -30.84 1.22 -3.09
C ALA A 22 -31.33 0.31 -4.23
N GLU A 23 -32.15 0.83 -5.14
CA GLU A 23 -32.65 0.08 -6.30
C GLU A 23 -31.52 -0.23 -7.29
N ASP A 24 -30.51 0.63 -7.40
CA ASP A 24 -29.30 0.37 -8.21
C ASP A 24 -28.48 -0.82 -7.70
N LEU A 25 -28.70 -1.23 -6.44
CA LEU A 25 -28.05 -2.40 -5.83
C LEU A 25 -28.96 -3.64 -5.80
N SER A 26 -30.26 -3.48 -6.08
CA SER A 26 -31.26 -4.55 -5.96
C SER A 26 -31.03 -5.74 -6.90
N GLY A 27 -30.31 -5.51 -8.00
CA GLY A 27 -29.92 -6.55 -8.93
C GLY A 27 -28.80 -7.45 -8.41
N ILE A 28 -28.05 -7.03 -7.39
CA ILE A 28 -26.89 -7.76 -6.85
C ILE A 28 -27.38 -8.73 -5.78
N THR A 29 -27.23 -10.03 -6.03
CA THR A 29 -27.70 -11.06 -5.10
C THR A 29 -26.63 -11.46 -4.09
N SER A 30 -25.37 -11.50 -4.52
CA SER A 30 -24.24 -11.81 -3.64
C SER A 30 -22.92 -11.22 -4.17
N ILE A 31 -21.96 -11.02 -3.26
CA ILE A 31 -20.62 -10.51 -3.54
C ILE A 31 -19.61 -11.45 -2.87
N HIS A 32 -18.68 -12.01 -3.64
CA HIS A 32 -17.68 -12.98 -3.18
C HIS A 32 -16.28 -12.56 -3.61
N ASP A 33 -15.26 -12.81 -2.80
CA ASP A 33 -13.86 -12.69 -3.21
C ASP A 33 -13.54 -11.30 -3.80
N VAL A 34 -13.88 -10.24 -3.05
CA VAL A 34 -13.68 -8.84 -3.47
C VAL A 34 -12.69 -8.12 -2.56
N GLY A 35 -11.60 -7.60 -3.12
CA GLY A 35 -10.56 -6.91 -2.34
C GLY A 35 -11.08 -5.67 -1.61
N ALA A 36 -11.83 -4.81 -2.31
CA ALA A 36 -12.49 -3.66 -1.72
C ALA A 36 -13.81 -3.31 -2.43
N ILE A 37 -14.74 -2.69 -1.71
CA ILE A 37 -15.97 -2.11 -2.27
C ILE A 37 -15.96 -0.61 -1.99
N ILE A 38 -16.14 0.24 -3.00
CA ILE A 38 -16.40 1.68 -2.79
C ILE A 38 -17.91 1.91 -2.96
N ILE A 39 -18.53 2.61 -2.03
CA ILE A 39 -20.00 2.81 -2.03
C ILE A 39 -20.38 4.14 -1.37
N PRO A 40 -21.45 4.83 -1.82
CA PRO A 40 -22.00 5.96 -1.10
C PRO A 40 -22.40 5.59 0.33
N GLU A 41 -22.04 6.45 1.29
CA GLU A 41 -22.29 6.28 2.73
C GLU A 41 -23.74 5.91 3.07
N ASP A 42 -24.69 6.54 2.38
CA ASP A 42 -26.12 6.33 2.63
C ASP A 42 -26.69 5.03 2.02
N LEU A 43 -25.94 4.37 1.14
CA LEU A 43 -26.29 3.07 0.57
C LEU A 43 -25.71 1.89 1.37
N MET A 44 -24.96 2.14 2.44
CA MET A 44 -24.43 1.10 3.32
C MET A 44 -25.51 0.15 3.86
N SER A 45 -26.69 0.68 4.19
CA SER A 45 -27.82 -0.14 4.67
C SER A 45 -28.39 -1.07 3.61
N ALA A 46 -28.30 -0.69 2.33
CA ALA A 46 -28.69 -1.54 1.22
C ALA A 46 -27.63 -2.61 0.95
N LEU A 47 -26.35 -2.27 1.05
CA LEU A 47 -25.24 -3.21 0.91
C LEU A 47 -25.28 -4.33 1.95
N ILE A 48 -25.64 -4.04 3.21
CA ILE A 48 -25.76 -5.05 4.29
C ILE A 48 -26.81 -6.13 3.97
N ARG A 49 -27.77 -5.85 3.07
CA ARG A 49 -28.80 -6.82 2.68
C ARG A 49 -28.32 -7.80 1.60
N ILE A 50 -27.19 -7.51 0.97
CA ILE A 50 -26.57 -8.38 -0.02
C ILE A 50 -25.76 -9.44 0.72
N ASP A 51 -25.78 -10.67 0.22
CA ASP A 51 -24.97 -11.74 0.79
C ASP A 51 -23.49 -11.52 0.45
N ILE A 52 -22.68 -11.14 1.43
CA ILE A 52 -21.28 -10.72 1.25
C ILE A 52 -20.35 -11.72 1.93
N HIS A 53 -19.45 -12.33 1.14
CA HIS A 53 -18.44 -13.28 1.60
C HIS A 53 -17.06 -12.88 1.09
N ASP A 54 -16.03 -13.05 1.92
CA ASP A 54 -14.62 -12.78 1.58
C ASP A 54 -14.39 -11.41 0.92
N VAL A 55 -14.81 -10.36 1.62
CA VAL A 55 -14.57 -8.97 1.22
C VAL A 55 -13.54 -8.32 2.14
N GLY A 56 -12.45 -7.82 1.56
CA GLY A 56 -11.34 -7.25 2.31
C GLY A 56 -11.67 -5.94 2.99
N SER A 57 -12.35 -5.01 2.31
CA SER A 57 -12.77 -3.72 2.88
C SER A 57 -13.99 -3.12 2.20
N VAL A 58 -14.82 -2.40 2.94
CA VAL A 58 -15.87 -1.54 2.40
C VAL A 58 -15.51 -0.09 2.70
N VAL A 59 -15.47 0.74 1.68
CA VAL A 59 -15.02 2.13 1.69
C VAL A 59 -16.24 3.02 1.44
N PRO A 60 -16.89 3.51 2.50
CA PRO A 60 -17.96 4.46 2.34
C PRO A 60 -17.39 5.80 1.85
N ILE A 61 -18.07 6.44 0.91
CA ILE A 61 -17.72 7.78 0.40
C ILE A 61 -18.92 8.73 0.52
N PRO A 62 -18.71 10.03 0.77
CA PRO A 62 -19.80 11.00 0.78
C PRO A 62 -20.50 11.05 -0.59
N ARG A 63 -21.83 11.16 -0.60
CA ARG A 63 -22.59 11.24 -1.84
C ARG A 63 -22.21 12.48 -2.64
N GLY A 64 -21.98 12.30 -3.94
CA GLY A 64 -21.59 13.37 -4.84
C GLY A 64 -20.14 13.85 -4.69
N ALA A 65 -19.34 13.21 -3.82
CA ALA A 65 -17.91 13.45 -3.78
C ALA A 65 -17.27 12.97 -5.09
N ASN A 66 -16.33 13.76 -5.61
CA ASN A 66 -15.48 13.29 -6.69
C ASN A 66 -14.51 12.24 -6.13
N VAL A 67 -14.36 11.12 -6.85
CA VAL A 67 -13.46 10.03 -6.43
C VAL A 67 -12.35 9.88 -7.46
N SER A 68 -11.12 9.98 -7.00
CA SER A 68 -9.95 9.55 -7.77
C SER A 68 -9.47 8.21 -7.24
N LEU A 69 -9.45 7.19 -8.10
CA LEU A 69 -9.07 5.84 -7.73
C LEU A 69 -7.70 5.49 -8.31
N HIS A 70 -6.79 5.10 -7.43
CA HIS A 70 -5.46 4.61 -7.78
C HIS A 70 -5.32 3.18 -7.26
N MET A 71 -5.26 2.21 -8.16
CA MET A 71 -5.22 0.79 -7.81
C MET A 71 -3.89 0.13 -8.22
N GLY A 72 -3.48 -0.87 -7.44
CA GLY A 72 -2.34 -1.73 -7.73
C GLY A 72 -1.07 -1.18 -7.08
N GLN A 73 0.03 -1.20 -7.82
CA GLN A 73 1.30 -0.63 -7.38
C GLN A 73 1.44 0.77 -7.96
N THR A 74 1.31 1.78 -7.10
CA THR A 74 1.31 3.19 -7.53
C THR A 74 2.47 3.95 -6.91
N ARG A 75 3.05 4.86 -7.69
CA ARG A 75 4.12 5.75 -7.26
C ARG A 75 3.67 7.20 -7.44
N LEU A 76 3.73 7.96 -6.37
CA LEU A 76 3.35 9.37 -6.30
C LEU A 76 4.52 10.18 -5.73
N THR A 77 4.54 11.47 -6.04
CA THR A 77 5.41 12.43 -5.37
C THR A 77 4.59 13.27 -4.40
N GLY A 78 5.24 13.93 -3.44
CA GLY A 78 4.59 14.90 -2.58
C GLY A 78 3.92 16.02 -3.38
N GLU A 79 4.53 16.45 -4.48
CA GLU A 79 3.96 17.45 -5.41
C GLU A 79 2.69 16.95 -6.10
N ALA A 80 2.65 15.68 -6.50
CA ALA A 80 1.45 15.07 -7.09
C ALA A 80 0.29 14.99 -6.08
N LEU A 81 0.60 14.75 -4.81
CA LEU A 81 -0.40 14.80 -3.74
C LEU A 81 -0.87 16.22 -3.43
N ALA A 82 0.05 17.19 -3.46
CA ALA A 82 -0.26 18.60 -3.27
C ALA A 82 -1.15 19.16 -4.40
N ALA A 83 -0.97 18.69 -5.63
CA ALA A 83 -1.76 19.11 -6.80
C ALA A 83 -3.15 18.45 -6.88
N GLY A 84 -3.52 17.60 -5.91
CA GLY A 84 -4.84 16.97 -5.86
C GLY A 84 -5.99 17.98 -5.76
N PRO A 85 -7.15 17.75 -6.41
CA PRO A 85 -8.30 18.65 -6.29
C PRO A 85 -8.93 18.59 -4.89
N GLU A 86 -9.25 19.75 -4.31
CA GLU A 86 -9.77 19.89 -2.94
C GLU A 86 -11.17 19.28 -2.71
N ASP A 87 -11.93 19.06 -3.79
CA ASP A 87 -13.27 18.47 -3.78
C ASP A 87 -13.27 16.97 -4.08
N THR A 88 -12.08 16.35 -4.13
CA THR A 88 -11.89 14.96 -4.54
C THR A 88 -11.32 14.12 -3.40
N VAL A 89 -11.92 12.94 -3.17
CA VAL A 89 -11.38 11.89 -2.30
C VAL A 89 -10.44 11.01 -3.12
N LEU A 90 -9.19 10.88 -2.69
CA LEU A 90 -8.25 9.95 -3.29
C LEU A 90 -8.35 8.59 -2.60
N VAL A 91 -8.72 7.56 -3.34
CA VAL A 91 -8.77 6.18 -2.88
C VAL A 91 -7.55 5.44 -3.43
N LEU A 92 -6.66 5.04 -2.54
CA LEU A 92 -5.45 4.28 -2.82
C LEU A 92 -5.70 2.81 -2.46
N VAL A 93 -5.73 1.91 -3.45
CA VAL A 93 -5.96 0.47 -3.25
C VAL A 93 -4.74 -0.31 -3.70
N GLY A 94 -4.16 -1.12 -2.82
CA GLY A 94 -2.93 -1.87 -3.07
C GLY A 94 -1.73 -1.24 -2.39
N GLN A 95 -0.64 -1.05 -3.11
CA GLN A 95 0.61 -0.52 -2.58
C GLN A 95 0.91 0.84 -3.20
N THR A 96 0.91 1.89 -2.39
CA THR A 96 1.27 3.24 -2.79
C THR A 96 2.61 3.62 -2.20
N LEU A 97 3.45 4.16 -3.05
CA LEU A 97 4.77 4.67 -2.73
C LEU A 97 4.80 6.17 -2.96
N ILE A 98 5.17 6.93 -1.94
CA ILE A 98 5.48 8.35 -2.04
C ILE A 98 6.99 8.54 -2.06
N THR A 99 7.52 9.14 -3.11
CA THR A 99 8.98 9.23 -3.34
C THR A 99 9.62 10.55 -2.91
N SER A 100 8.83 11.57 -2.55
CA SER A 100 9.33 12.86 -2.06
C SER A 100 8.52 13.33 -0.84
N PRO A 101 9.12 14.08 0.10
CA PRO A 101 8.45 14.49 1.33
C PRO A 101 7.12 15.20 1.06
N VAL A 102 6.09 14.87 1.83
CA VAL A 102 4.76 15.47 1.68
C VAL A 102 4.62 16.67 2.60
N GLN A 103 4.54 17.86 2.01
CA GLN A 103 4.31 19.11 2.75
C GLN A 103 2.82 19.46 2.83
N THR A 104 2.07 19.14 1.79
CA THR A 104 0.62 19.36 1.70
C THR A 104 -0.04 18.24 0.90
N VAL A 105 -1.33 18.04 1.13
CA VAL A 105 -2.19 17.15 0.34
C VAL A 105 -3.38 17.98 -0.11
N GLY A 106 -3.50 18.16 -1.43
CA GLY A 106 -4.57 18.94 -2.04
C GLY A 106 -5.93 18.25 -1.95
N TYR A 107 -5.96 16.92 -2.00
CA TYR A 107 -7.19 16.13 -1.89
C TYR A 107 -8.00 16.44 -0.62
N GLN A 108 -9.32 16.29 -0.73
CA GLN A 108 -10.25 16.43 0.40
C GLN A 108 -9.87 15.47 1.52
N ALA A 109 -9.71 14.20 1.17
CA ALA A 109 -9.36 13.10 2.05
C ALA A 109 -8.62 12.00 1.29
N LEU A 110 -7.85 11.20 2.02
CA LEU A 110 -7.17 10.00 1.54
C LEU A 110 -7.82 8.77 2.18
N HIS A 111 -8.25 7.82 1.35
CA HIS A 111 -8.68 6.49 1.78
C HIS A 111 -7.64 5.48 1.30
N VAL A 112 -6.92 4.86 2.23
CA VAL A 112 -5.83 3.92 1.93
C VAL A 112 -6.28 2.51 2.28
N ILE A 113 -6.29 1.62 1.30
CA ILE A 113 -6.60 0.20 1.43
C ILE A 113 -5.38 -0.58 0.94
N GLY A 114 -4.54 -1.01 1.86
CA GLY A 114 -3.28 -1.69 1.61
C GLY A 114 -2.12 -0.97 2.28
N GLN A 115 -1.04 -0.73 1.53
CA GLN A 115 0.23 -0.24 2.05
C GLN A 115 0.55 1.13 1.51
N LEU A 116 0.83 2.07 2.40
CA LEU A 116 1.38 3.37 2.07
C LEU A 116 2.82 3.42 2.57
N LEU A 117 3.78 3.60 1.67
CA LEU A 117 5.16 3.88 2.04
C LEU A 117 5.47 5.33 1.71
N ALA A 118 5.95 6.08 2.68
CA ALA A 118 6.23 7.50 2.52
C ALA A 118 7.57 7.91 3.15
N PRO A 119 8.12 9.08 2.78
CA PRO A 119 9.32 9.59 3.42
C PRO A 119 9.02 10.02 4.84
N ARG A 120 9.93 9.68 5.77
CA ARG A 120 9.90 10.17 7.15
C ARG A 120 9.81 11.70 7.19
N GLY A 121 9.00 12.23 8.10
CA GLY A 121 8.61 13.64 8.17
C GLY A 121 7.27 13.95 7.49
N SER A 122 6.70 13.01 6.73
CA SER A 122 5.39 13.18 6.07
C SER A 122 4.21 12.75 6.95
N GLU A 123 4.45 12.19 8.14
CA GLU A 123 3.47 11.55 9.02
C GLU A 123 2.33 12.49 9.37
N GLY A 124 2.66 13.69 9.86
CA GLY A 124 1.66 14.65 10.34
C GLY A 124 0.71 15.10 9.23
N VAL A 125 1.27 15.44 8.06
CA VAL A 125 0.50 15.92 6.91
C VAL A 125 -0.37 14.80 6.33
N LEU A 126 0.19 13.59 6.16
CA LEU A 126 -0.56 12.46 5.63
C LEU A 126 -1.64 12.00 6.62
N THR A 127 -1.31 11.83 7.89
CA THR A 127 -2.27 11.37 8.92
C THR A 127 -3.44 12.33 9.06
N ALA A 128 -3.22 13.65 8.99
CA ALA A 128 -4.29 14.64 9.04
C ALA A 128 -5.29 14.53 7.87
N LYS A 129 -4.87 13.93 6.75
CA LYS A 129 -5.67 13.80 5.52
C LYS A 129 -6.16 12.38 5.27
N ILE A 130 -5.58 11.38 5.91
CA ILE A 130 -6.04 10.00 5.87
C ILE A 130 -7.31 9.87 6.72
N ALA A 131 -8.47 9.91 6.06
CA ALA A 131 -9.75 9.70 6.70
C ALA A 131 -10.01 8.21 6.98
N LYS A 132 -9.43 7.32 6.18
CA LYS A 132 -9.52 5.87 6.37
C LYS A 132 -8.23 5.17 5.98
N LEU A 133 -7.71 4.33 6.89
CA LEU A 133 -6.59 3.43 6.64
C LEU A 133 -7.03 2.00 6.94
N THR A 134 -7.01 1.12 5.95
CA THR A 134 -7.16 -0.33 6.09
C THR A 134 -5.87 -0.96 5.58
N GLY A 135 -5.00 -1.38 6.49
CA GLY A 135 -3.63 -1.78 6.18
C GLY A 135 -2.65 -0.92 6.95
N GLN A 136 -1.57 -0.45 6.33
CA GLN A 136 -0.45 0.20 7.03
C GLN A 136 0.13 1.40 6.30
N ALA A 137 0.66 2.32 7.09
CA ALA A 137 1.53 3.39 6.63
C ALA A 137 2.92 3.20 7.26
N VAL A 138 3.96 3.20 6.42
CA VAL A 138 5.36 3.00 6.80
C VAL A 138 6.18 4.20 6.33
N TYR A 139 7.04 4.71 7.22
CA TYR A 139 7.80 5.93 6.99
C TYR A 139 9.31 5.67 7.05
N LEU A 140 9.97 5.79 5.91
CA LEU A 140 11.39 5.48 5.73
C LEU A 140 12.21 6.71 5.37
N THR A 141 13.49 6.69 5.72
CA THR A 141 14.47 7.68 5.24
C THR A 141 14.89 7.36 3.81
N GLY A 142 15.27 8.35 2.98
CA GLY A 142 15.93 8.10 1.69
C GLY A 142 15.05 7.47 0.60
N MET A 143 13.75 7.77 0.63
CA MET A 143 12.75 7.17 -0.27
C MET A 143 12.96 7.48 -1.76
N GLU A 144 13.68 8.54 -2.09
CA GLU A 144 14.12 8.89 -3.43
C GLU A 144 15.07 7.86 -4.05
N HIS A 145 15.75 7.07 -3.21
CA HIS A 145 16.68 6.02 -3.62
C HIS A 145 16.21 4.62 -3.25
N ALA A 146 15.06 4.49 -2.56
CA ALA A 146 14.55 3.21 -2.10
C ALA A 146 14.39 2.19 -3.23
N ARG A 147 14.80 0.95 -2.96
CA ARG A 147 14.64 -0.19 -3.88
C ARG A 147 13.49 -1.05 -3.41
N PHE A 148 12.60 -1.36 -4.36
CA PHE A 148 11.41 -2.15 -4.15
C PHE A 148 11.64 -3.54 -4.70
N ILE A 149 11.66 -4.52 -3.81
CA ILE A 149 11.87 -5.93 -4.11
C ILE A 149 10.51 -6.59 -4.02
N MET A 150 9.96 -6.95 -5.17
CA MET A 150 8.64 -7.58 -5.29
C MET A 150 8.82 -9.02 -5.75
N GLY A 151 8.18 -9.97 -5.06
CA GLY A 151 8.26 -11.39 -5.43
C GLY A 151 9.48 -12.07 -4.84
N LYS A 152 10.33 -12.69 -5.65
CA LYS A 152 11.52 -13.43 -5.18
C LYS A 152 12.77 -12.82 -5.79
N GLU A 153 13.70 -12.38 -4.96
CA GLU A 153 14.96 -11.78 -5.41
C GLU A 153 16.15 -12.29 -4.59
N ARG A 154 17.34 -12.20 -5.20
CA ARG A 154 18.61 -12.50 -4.54
C ARG A 154 19.56 -11.33 -4.71
N ILE A 155 20.20 -10.92 -3.62
CA ILE A 155 21.24 -9.87 -3.64
C ILE A 155 22.49 -10.36 -2.92
N GLY A 156 23.63 -9.88 -3.36
CA GLY A 156 24.92 -10.18 -2.75
C GLY A 156 25.88 -9.00 -2.86
N ARG A 157 27.17 -9.26 -2.62
CA ARG A 157 28.25 -8.26 -2.69
C ARG A 157 28.15 -7.37 -3.93
N ALA A 158 28.08 -7.96 -5.12
CA ALA A 158 28.11 -7.22 -6.38
C ALA A 158 26.93 -6.24 -6.51
N PHE A 159 25.74 -6.63 -6.03
CA PHE A 159 24.58 -5.74 -6.00
C PHE A 159 24.84 -4.53 -5.09
N LEU A 160 25.37 -4.76 -3.88
CA LEU A 160 25.63 -3.70 -2.90
C LEU A 160 26.75 -2.75 -3.36
N GLU A 161 27.80 -3.26 -4.01
CA GLU A 161 28.90 -2.45 -4.56
C GLU A 161 28.42 -1.51 -5.68
N LEU A 162 27.35 -1.87 -6.40
CA LEU A 162 26.74 -1.04 -7.45
C LEU A 162 25.79 0.06 -6.90
N LEU A 163 25.46 0.04 -5.60
CA LEU A 163 24.66 1.09 -5.00
C LEU A 163 25.49 2.36 -4.79
N THR A 164 25.11 3.42 -5.50
CA THR A 164 25.80 4.72 -5.45
C THR A 164 25.46 5.51 -4.18
N HIS A 165 24.38 5.16 -3.48
CA HIS A 165 23.92 5.79 -2.24
C HIS A 165 23.45 4.72 -1.25
N PRO A 166 23.46 5.01 0.07
CA PRO A 166 22.68 4.24 1.04
C PRO A 166 21.22 4.14 0.57
N THR A 167 20.73 2.92 0.45
CA THR A 167 19.51 2.60 -0.28
C THR A 167 18.60 1.77 0.62
N PRO A 168 17.48 2.34 1.09
CA PRO A 168 16.47 1.58 1.83
C PRO A 168 15.92 0.44 0.98
N LEU A 169 15.66 -0.70 1.61
CA LEU A 169 15.04 -1.84 0.93
C LEU A 169 13.59 -2.00 1.40
N VAL A 170 12.67 -2.03 0.44
CA VAL A 170 11.27 -2.39 0.68
C VAL A 170 11.05 -3.76 0.07
N VAL A 171 10.91 -4.77 0.94
CA VAL A 171 10.81 -6.18 0.55
C VAL A 171 9.36 -6.63 0.69
N VAL A 172 8.71 -6.91 -0.43
CA VAL A 172 7.40 -7.55 -0.48
C VAL A 172 7.56 -8.91 -1.16
N GLY A 173 7.56 -9.98 -0.37
CA GLY A 173 7.87 -11.33 -0.83
C GLY A 173 9.14 -11.88 -0.19
N LYS A 174 10.03 -12.51 -0.96
CA LYS A 174 11.24 -13.19 -0.48
C LYS A 174 12.50 -12.51 -1.01
N LEU A 175 13.35 -12.04 -0.09
CA LEU A 175 14.72 -11.63 -0.39
C LEU A 175 15.71 -12.67 0.13
N THR A 176 16.68 -13.05 -0.69
CA THR A 176 17.79 -13.92 -0.28
C THR A 176 19.09 -13.12 -0.30
N ILE A 177 19.81 -13.07 0.81
CA ILE A 177 21.17 -12.52 0.88
C ILE A 177 22.16 -13.65 0.59
N GLU A 178 23.08 -13.43 -0.34
CA GLU A 178 24.08 -14.42 -0.73
C GLU A 178 25.14 -14.65 0.36
N GLU A 179 25.63 -15.89 0.45
CA GLU A 179 26.84 -16.22 1.22
C GLU A 179 28.03 -15.35 0.78
N GLY A 180 28.89 -14.98 1.73
CA GLY A 180 30.04 -14.12 1.46
C GLY A 180 29.71 -12.62 1.29
N THR A 181 28.45 -12.21 1.46
CA THR A 181 28.06 -10.80 1.55
C THR A 181 28.64 -10.18 2.83
N PRO A 182 29.53 -9.16 2.73
CA PRO A 182 30.13 -8.56 3.93
C PRO A 182 29.10 -7.80 4.77
N ALA A 183 29.08 -8.04 6.07
CA ALA A 183 28.20 -7.35 7.02
C ALA A 183 28.42 -5.82 7.00
N ASP A 184 29.67 -5.37 6.91
CA ASP A 184 29.99 -3.93 6.89
C ASP A 184 29.47 -3.25 5.62
N LEU A 185 29.58 -3.93 4.46
CA LEU A 185 29.05 -3.42 3.20
C LEU A 185 27.52 -3.34 3.24
N LEU A 186 26.86 -4.35 3.80
CA LEU A 186 25.40 -4.34 3.97
C LEU A 186 24.97 -3.19 4.88
N ARG A 187 25.66 -2.98 6.01
CA ARG A 187 25.40 -1.88 6.95
C ARG A 187 25.61 -0.51 6.32
N GLU A 188 26.65 -0.35 5.51
CA GLU A 188 26.94 0.90 4.80
C GLU A 188 25.88 1.22 3.74
N LYS A 189 25.46 0.21 2.98
CA LYS A 189 24.61 0.39 1.80
C LYS A 189 23.12 0.30 2.06
N VAL A 190 22.70 -0.36 3.14
CA VAL A 190 21.28 -0.55 3.48
C VAL A 190 21.00 0.10 4.83
N PRO A 191 20.49 1.35 4.85
CA PRO A 191 20.25 2.06 6.09
C PRO A 191 19.03 1.51 6.85
N GLU A 192 17.98 1.11 6.13
CA GLU A 192 16.71 0.66 6.69
C GLU A 192 16.06 -0.38 5.76
N ILE A 193 15.31 -1.32 6.34
CA ILE A 193 14.50 -2.31 5.62
C ILE A 193 13.06 -2.24 6.12
N ALA A 194 12.10 -2.15 5.19
CA ALA A 194 10.70 -2.48 5.44
C ALA A 194 10.42 -3.88 4.86
N LEU A 195 10.14 -4.84 5.73
CA LEU A 195 9.92 -6.24 5.38
C LEU A 195 8.45 -6.61 5.47
N LEU A 196 7.92 -7.09 4.35
CA LEU A 196 6.60 -7.66 4.18
C LEU A 196 6.75 -9.01 3.48
N GLY A 197 7.13 -10.04 4.23
CA GLY A 197 7.37 -11.38 3.71
C GLY A 197 8.53 -12.09 4.41
N LYS A 198 9.62 -12.35 3.68
CA LYS A 198 10.70 -13.21 4.15
C LYS A 198 12.07 -12.73 3.70
N ILE A 199 13.02 -12.68 4.62
CA ILE A 199 14.44 -12.56 4.30
C ILE A 199 15.14 -13.84 4.74
N GLN A 200 15.92 -14.44 3.83
CA GLN A 200 16.85 -15.53 4.15
C GLN A 200 18.28 -15.03 3.96
N ALA A 201 19.16 -15.38 4.89
CA ALA A 201 20.56 -14.93 4.86
C ALA A 201 21.47 -15.94 5.57
N PRO A 202 22.80 -15.85 5.38
CA PRO A 202 23.76 -16.50 6.27
C PRO A 202 23.48 -16.17 7.74
N GLU A 203 23.71 -17.15 8.62
CA GLU A 203 23.35 -17.08 10.05
C GLU A 203 23.97 -15.84 10.73
N GLU A 204 25.21 -15.50 10.36
CA GLU A 204 25.93 -14.34 10.87
C GLU A 204 25.32 -12.99 10.48
N LEU A 205 24.52 -12.93 9.41
CA LEU A 205 23.86 -11.70 8.95
C LEU A 205 22.46 -11.51 9.52
N VAL A 206 21.85 -12.56 10.09
CA VAL A 206 20.47 -12.51 10.61
C VAL A 206 20.31 -11.41 11.68
N PRO A 207 21.19 -11.28 12.70
CA PRO A 207 21.04 -10.20 13.69
C PRO A 207 21.17 -8.80 13.09
N LEU A 208 22.07 -8.61 12.11
CA LEU A 208 22.21 -7.34 11.41
C LEU A 208 20.91 -6.98 10.66
N LEU A 209 20.35 -7.92 9.91
CA LEU A 209 19.10 -7.72 9.18
C LEU A 209 17.94 -7.41 10.12
N GLN A 210 17.87 -8.06 11.29
CA GLN A 210 16.86 -7.76 12.30
C GLN A 210 16.98 -6.32 12.81
N VAL A 211 18.19 -5.80 13.00
CA VAL A 211 18.42 -4.41 13.43
C VAL A 211 18.11 -3.41 12.31
N LEU A 212 18.49 -3.71 11.06
CA LEU A 212 18.20 -2.83 9.92
C LEU A 212 16.71 -2.82 9.55
N THR A 213 15.96 -3.86 9.91
CA THR A 213 14.53 -3.95 9.61
C THR A 213 13.72 -3.13 10.61
N VAL A 214 13.39 -1.91 10.20
CA VAL A 214 12.61 -0.95 11.02
C VAL A 214 11.13 -1.27 11.04
N GLU A 215 10.62 -1.94 10.00
CA GLU A 215 9.25 -2.43 9.92
C GLU A 215 9.26 -3.89 9.51
N LYS A 216 8.75 -4.77 10.38
CA LYS A 216 8.83 -6.23 10.19
C LYS A 216 7.45 -6.87 10.22
N GLN A 217 7.03 -7.34 9.06
CA GLN A 217 5.85 -8.19 8.87
C GLN A 217 6.24 -9.43 8.10
N GLY A 218 6.66 -10.44 8.84
CA GLY A 218 7.22 -11.63 8.25
C GLY A 218 8.37 -12.19 9.06
N VAL A 219 9.23 -12.93 8.38
CA VAL A 219 10.30 -13.69 9.02
C VAL A 219 11.66 -13.36 8.44
N ILE A 220 12.66 -13.31 9.32
CA ILE A 220 14.07 -13.23 8.95
C ILE A 220 14.70 -14.46 9.57
N GLU A 221 15.28 -15.31 8.74
CA GLU A 221 15.82 -16.61 9.16
C GLU A 221 17.11 -16.93 8.41
N ALA A 222 17.86 -17.89 8.95
CA ALA A 222 19.01 -18.45 8.28
C ALA A 222 18.59 -19.22 7.01
N LEU A 223 19.51 -19.35 6.04
CA LEU A 223 19.34 -20.17 4.84
C LEU A 223 19.13 -21.66 5.14
#